data_AF-A0A4R1HZD1-F1
#
_entry.id   AF-A0A4R1HZD1-F1
#
_cell.length_a   1.000
_cell.length_b   1.000
_cell.length_c   1.000
_cell.angle_alpha   90.00
_cell.angle_beta   90.00
_cell.angle_gamma   90.00
#
_symmetry.space_group_name_H-M   'P 1'
#
loop_
_entity.id
_entity.type
_entity.pdbx_description
1 polymer ?
#
loop_
_entity_poly.entity_id
_entity_poly.type
_entity_poly.pdbx_seq_one_letter_code
_entity_poly.pdbx_strand_id
1 'polypeptide(L)' 'MDDARAAELVVALAALAGREIGAAEADAVVVLAHGMDPQRANDIWTRHRRAPDTVPLRDYLAMTLRFVERYPG' A
#
# COMPACT_ATOMS: atom_id res chain seq x y z
N MET A 1 -4.23 -2.01 -12.23
CA MET A 1 -2.96 -1.28 -12.21
C MET A 1 -1.90 -2.30 -12.60
N ASP A 2 -0.98 -1.98 -13.50
CA ASP A 2 0.14 -2.88 -13.79
C ASP A 2 1.20 -2.81 -12.67
N ASP A 3 2.02 -3.86 -12.55
CA ASP A 3 2.98 -4.01 -11.45
C ASP A 3 4.11 -2.98 -11.51
N ALA A 4 4.51 -2.56 -12.71
CA ALA A 4 5.52 -1.51 -12.88
C ALA A 4 5.01 -0.17 -12.33
N ARG A 5 3.76 0.17 -12.63
CA ARG A 5 3.10 1.36 -12.11
C ARG A 5 2.85 1.28 -10.62
N ALA A 6 2.58 0.09 -10.09
CA ALA A 6 2.49 -0.15 -8.66
C ALA A 6 3.85 0.08 -7.99
N ALA A 7 4.95 -0.44 -8.54
CA ALA A 7 6.29 -0.26 -8.02
C ALA A 7 6.72 1.22 -8.01
N GLU A 8 6.44 1.97 -9.08
CA GLU A 8 6.65 3.43 -9.12
C GLU A 8 5.91 4.16 -7.99
N LEU A 9 4.68 3.74 -7.68
CA LEU A 9 3.91 4.30 -6.57
C LEU A 9 4.50 3.92 -5.21
N VAL A 10 5.02 2.71 -5.03
CA VAL A 10 5.71 2.32 -3.80
C VAL A 10 6.95 3.20 -3.57
N VAL A 11 7.74 3.48 -4.61
CA VAL A 11 8.89 4.38 -4.52
C VAL A 11 8.45 5.80 -4.10
N ALA A 12 7.43 6.35 -4.76
CA ALA A 12 6.92 7.67 -4.42
C ALA A 12 6.38 7.74 -2.98
N LEU A 13 5.70 6.69 -2.53
CA LEU A 13 5.17 6.59 -1.18
C LEU A 13 6.25 6.49 -0.11
N ALA A 14 7.28 5.70 -0.35
CA ALA A 14 8.43 5.60 0.53
C ALA A 14 9.09 6.97 0.69
N ALA A 15 9.29 7.70 -0.42
CA ALA A 15 9.87 9.04 -0.39
C ALA A 15 9.03 10.02 0.45
N LEU A 16 7.71 9.99 0.33
CA LEU A 16 6.80 10.78 1.18
C LEU A 16 6.90 10.41 2.66
N ALA A 17 7.20 9.15 2.97
CA ALA A 17 7.48 8.68 4.32
C ALA A 17 8.91 8.98 4.80
N GLY A 18 9.71 9.73 4.02
CA GLY A 18 11.09 10.07 4.35
C GLY A 18 12.08 8.91 4.19
N ARG A 19 11.71 7.88 3.41
CA ARG A 19 12.55 6.71 3.15
C ARG A 19 12.80 6.54 1.66
N GLU A 20 14.06 6.47 1.26
CA GLU A 20 14.40 6.11 -0.11
C GLU A 20 14.46 4.59 -0.26
N ILE A 21 13.85 4.07 -1.32
CA ILE A 21 13.91 2.65 -1.71
C ILE A 21 14.21 2.54 -3.20
N GLY A 22 14.91 1.49 -3.59
CA GLY A 22 15.24 1.22 -4.98
C GLY A 22 14.15 0.41 -5.70
N ALA A 23 14.26 0.29 -7.03
CA ALA A 23 13.32 -0.46 -7.86
C ALA A 23 13.13 -1.92 -7.40
N ALA A 24 14.23 -2.62 -7.10
CA ALA A 24 14.17 -4.02 -6.64
C ALA A 24 13.39 -4.20 -5.32
N GLU A 25 13.48 -3.22 -4.41
CA GLU A 25 12.70 -3.25 -3.17
C GLU A 25 11.23 -2.93 -3.44
N ALA A 26 10.95 -1.97 -4.33
CA ALA A 26 9.58 -1.65 -4.75
C ALA A 26 8.89 -2.85 -5.42
N ASP A 27 9.58 -3.56 -6.31
CA ASP A 27 9.08 -4.78 -6.94
C ASP A 27 8.78 -5.88 -5.92
N ALA A 28 9.68 -6.06 -4.94
CA ALA A 28 9.48 -7.03 -3.87
C ALA A 28 8.25 -6.69 -3.00
N VAL A 29 8.00 -5.41 -2.75
CA VAL A 29 6.79 -4.95 -2.04
C VAL A 29 5.53 -5.23 -2.86
N VAL A 30 5.55 -5.02 -4.18
CA VAL A 30 4.41 -5.33 -5.06
C VAL A 30 4.13 -6.84 -5.06
N VAL A 31 5.15 -7.68 -5.20
CA VAL A 31 5.00 -9.15 -5.12
C VAL A 31 4.44 -9.58 -3.77
N LEU A 32 4.94 -8.99 -2.67
CA LEU A 32 4.43 -9.27 -1.33
C LEU A 32 2.96 -8.85 -1.17
N ALA A 33 2.57 -7.71 -1.76
CA ALA A 33 1.20 -7.22 -1.72
C ALA A 33 0.24 -8.14 -2.49
N HIS A 34 0.66 -8.68 -3.64
CA HIS A 34 -0.14 -9.67 -4.40
C HIS A 34 -0.36 -10.97 -3.64
N GLY A 35 0.62 -11.40 -2.85
CA GLY A 35 0.52 -12.58 -1.99
C GLY A 35 -0.19 -12.32 -0.65
N MET A 36 -0.62 -11.08 -0.37
CA MET A 36 -1.19 -10.72 0.92
C MET A 36 -2.65 -11.14 1.01
N ASP A 37 -2.96 -11.88 2.07
CA ASP A 37 -4.32 -12.24 2.40
C ASP A 37 -5.20 -10.98 2.65
N PRO A 38 -6.44 -10.92 2.14
CA PRO A 38 -7.34 -9.78 2.32
C PRO A 38 -7.63 -9.42 3.78
N GLN A 39 -7.75 -10.40 4.68
CA GLN A 39 -7.99 -10.14 6.11
C GLN A 39 -6.76 -9.44 6.72
N ARG A 40 -5.56 -9.89 6.36
CA ARG A 40 -4.32 -9.23 6.78
C ARG A 40 -4.21 -7.80 6.29
N ALA A 41 -4.59 -7.52 5.04
CA ALA A 41 -4.60 -6.17 4.49
C ALA A 41 -5.57 -5.25 5.25
N ASN A 42 -6.77 -5.76 5.58
CA ASN A 42 -7.78 -5.03 6.35
C ASN A 42 -7.37 -4.74 7.80
N ASP A 43 -6.62 -5.63 8.43
CA ASP A 43 -6.07 -5.41 9.79
C ASP A 43 -5.06 -4.26 9.80
N ILE A 44 -4.17 -4.22 8.81
CA ILE A 44 -3.18 -3.16 8.63
C ILE A 44 -3.91 -1.83 8.43
N TRP A 45 -4.88 -1.79 7.52
CA TRP A 45 -5.72 -0.62 7.28
C TRP A 45 -6.41 -0.14 8.56
N THR A 46 -7.09 -1.04 9.28
CA THR A 46 -7.85 -0.69 10.49
C THR A 46 -6.96 -0.11 11.58
N ARG A 47 -5.73 -0.62 11.70
CA ARG A 47 -4.73 -0.10 12.64
C ARG A 47 -4.30 1.33 12.27
N HIS A 48 -3.99 1.57 11.00
CA HIS A 48 -3.56 2.90 10.53
C HIS A 48 -4.70 3.92 10.47
N ARG A 49 -5.94 3.49 10.20
CA ARG A 49 -7.13 4.36 10.27
C ARG A 49 -7.32 5.02 11.62
N ARG A 50 -6.86 4.38 12.71
CA ARG A 50 -6.97 4.88 14.08
C ARG A 50 -5.80 5.79 14.49
N ALA A 51 -4.80 6.01 13.62
CA ALA A 51 -3.67 6.88 13.90
C ALA A 51 -3.93 8.31 13.35
N PRO A 52 -4.06 9.34 14.21
CA PRO A 52 -4.49 10.69 13.80
C PRO A 52 -3.47 11.46 12.95
N ASP A 53 -2.18 11.12 13.01
CA ASP A 53 -1.11 11.88 12.33
C ASP A 53 -0.73 11.37 10.94
N THR A 54 -1.37 10.29 10.45
CA THR A 54 -1.00 9.64 9.17
C THR A 54 -1.90 10.03 7.99
N VAL A 55 -2.57 11.19 8.05
CA VAL A 55 -3.59 11.63 7.06
C VAL A 55 -3.12 11.52 5.59
N PRO A 56 -1.90 11.94 5.19
CA PRO A 56 -1.44 11.78 3.81
C PRO A 56 -1.26 10.31 3.42
N LEU A 57 -0.69 9.49 4.31
CA LEU A 57 -0.44 8.08 4.06
C LEU A 57 -1.73 7.25 4.05
N ARG A 58 -2.74 7.67 4.83
CA ARG A 58 -4.08 7.07 4.90
C ARG A 58 -4.81 7.19 3.57
N ASP A 59 -4.79 8.37 2.95
CA ASP A 59 -5.51 8.61 1.70
C ASP A 59 -4.82 7.85 0.55
N TYR A 60 -3.49 7.69 0.60
CA TYR A 60 -2.75 6.81 -0.30
C TYR A 60 -3.00 5.32 -0.06
N LEU A 61 -3.00 4.85 1.20
CA LEU A 61 -3.37 3.46 1.51
C LEU A 61 -4.80 3.16 1.05
N ALA A 62 -5.73 4.12 1.19
CA ALA A 62 -7.11 3.96 0.73
C ALA A 62 -7.20 3.81 -0.80
N MET A 63 -6.40 4.56 -1.55
CA MET A 63 -6.32 4.41 -3.01
C MET A 63 -5.71 3.07 -3.42
N THR A 64 -4.64 2.62 -2.75
CA THR A 64 -3.97 1.34 -3.04
C THR A 64 -4.84 0.15 -2.64
N LEU A 65 -5.58 0.24 -1.52
CA LEU A 65 -6.44 -0.82 -1.00
C LEU A 65 -7.87 -0.81 -1.54
N ARG A 66 -8.31 0.22 -2.27
CA ARG A 66 -9.58 0.21 -3.04
C ARG A 66 -9.65 -0.91 -4.09
N PHE A 67 -8.55 -1.61 -4.33
CA PHE A 67 -8.51 -2.87 -5.09
C PHE A 67 -9.08 -4.09 -4.31
N VAL A 68 -9.15 -4.03 -2.97
CA VAL A 68 -9.62 -5.13 -2.10
C VAL A 68 -11.09 -4.96 -1.71
N GLU A 69 -11.61 -3.73 -1.65
CA GLU A 69 -13.01 -3.48 -1.28
C GLU A 69 -14.03 -3.88 -2.37
N ARG A 70 -13.56 -4.36 -3.54
CA ARG A 70 -14.44 -4.72 -4.66
C ARG A 70 -14.92 -6.17 -4.70
N TYR A 71 -14.56 -7.07 -3.78
CA TYR A 71 -15.22 -8.37 -3.52
C TYR A 71 -14.62 -9.02 -2.25
N PRO A 72 -15.34 -9.84 -1.44
CA PRO A 72 -16.64 -10.46 -1.72
C PRO A 72 -17.69 -10.39 -0.58
N GLY A 73 -18.98 -10.53 -0.93
CA GLY A 73 -20.06 -10.88 0.00
C GLY A 73 -21.26 -9.97 -0.05
#